data_AF-A0A661P038-F1
#
_entry.id   AF-A0A661P038-F1
#
_cell.length_a   1.000
_cell.length_b   1.000
_cell.length_c   1.000
_cell.angle_alpha   90.00
_cell.angle_beta   90.00
_cell.angle_gamma   90.00
#
_symmetry.space_group_name_H-M   'P 1'
#
loop_
_entity.id
_entity.type
_entity.pdbx_description
1 polymer ?
#
loop_
_entity_poly.entity_id
_entity_poly.type
_entity_poly.pdbx_seq_one_letter_code
_entity_poly.pdbx_strand_id
1 'polypeptide(L)'
;MDSEQILWLVVGAVVLAWIVHRLRLPNLDKAAEEAARQGDLNIILGAINRRGIYSRPAAYHHAIRYLWNNYQRPLASKLARHMASNHVESAIAQYWIKEMLAIEPKIARKVFDKKFLQTYYHPEVAAQCGPAG
;
A
#
# COMPACT_ATOMS: atom_id res chain seq x y z
N MET A 1 -24.31 -22.57 35.49
CA MET A 1 -23.89 -21.89 34.25
C MET A 1 -23.28 -22.97 33.38
N ASP A 2 -24.01 -23.36 32.35
CA ASP A 2 -23.70 -24.55 31.59
C ASP A 2 -22.49 -24.29 30.69
N SER A 3 -21.68 -25.32 30.43
CA SER A 3 -20.49 -25.25 29.58
C SER A 3 -20.77 -24.65 28.20
N GLU A 4 -22.00 -24.85 27.70
CA GLU A 4 -22.49 -24.29 26.45
C GLU A 4 -22.63 -22.76 26.48
N GLN A 5 -23.08 -22.18 27.60
CA GLN A 5 -23.18 -20.73 27.76
C GLN A 5 -21.79 -20.07 27.82
N ILE A 6 -20.83 -20.73 28.47
CA ILE A 6 -19.44 -20.25 28.54
C ILE A 6 -18.81 -20.24 27.14
N LEU A 7 -19.05 -21.27 26.33
CA LEU A 7 -18.54 -21.35 24.96
C LEU A 7 -19.05 -20.20 24.09
N TRP A 8 -20.35 -19.91 24.12
CA TRP A 8 -20.94 -18.81 23.33
C TRP A 8 -20.45 -17.43 23.79
N LEU A 9 -20.26 -17.24 25.10
CA LEU A 9 -19.68 -15.99 25.63
C LEU A 9 -18.23 -15.79 25.16
N VAL A 10 -17.41 -16.86 25.15
CA VAL A 10 -16.03 -16.78 24.66
C VAL A 10 -15.98 -16.49 23.16
N VAL A 11 -16.79 -17.19 22.36
CA VAL A 11 -16.86 -16.95 20.90
C VAL A 11 -17.33 -15.51 20.62
N GLY A 12 -18.37 -15.05 21.32
CA GLY A 12 -18.85 -13.68 21.22
C GLY A 12 -17.77 -12.65 21.56
N ALA A 13 -17.02 -12.85 22.63
CA ALA A 13 -15.92 -11.97 23.03
C ALA A 13 -14.79 -11.93 21.98
N VAL A 14 -14.42 -13.08 21.39
CA VAL A 14 -13.39 -13.15 20.34
C VAL A 14 -13.84 -12.43 19.06
N VAL A 15 -15.08 -12.64 18.62
CA VAL A 15 -15.63 -11.95 17.44
C VAL A 15 -15.71 -10.45 17.68
N LEU A 16 -16.18 -10.02 18.85
CA LEU A 16 -16.27 -8.61 19.20
C LEU A 16 -14.88 -7.95 19.23
N ALA A 17 -13.89 -8.62 19.86
CA ALA A 17 -12.51 -8.16 19.89
C ALA A 17 -11.91 -8.05 18.48
N TRP A 18 -12.20 -9.02 17.60
CA TRP A 18 -11.77 -8.99 16.21
C TRP A 18 -12.39 -7.81 15.44
N ILE A 19 -13.70 -7.56 15.60
CA ILE A 19 -14.40 -6.43 14.95
C ILE A 19 -13.83 -5.09 15.44
N VAL A 20 -13.67 -4.91 16.76
CA VAL A 20 -13.12 -3.68 17.34
C VAL A 20 -11.68 -3.46 16.88
N HIS A 21 -10.88 -4.53 16.81
CA HIS A 21 -9.53 -4.46 16.26
C HIS A 21 -9.54 -4.02 14.78
N ARG A 22 -10.46 -4.55 13.99
CA ARG A 22 -10.61 -4.22 12.56
C ARG A 22 -11.11 -2.80 12.33
N LEU A 23 -11.97 -2.27 13.21
CA LEU A 23 -12.45 -0.87 13.19
C LEU A 23 -11.38 0.13 13.64
N ARG A 24 -10.41 -0.29 14.44
CA ARG A 24 -9.27 0.55 14.87
C ARG A 24 -8.16 0.63 13.81
N LEU A 25 -8.19 -0.19 12.77
CA LEU A 25 -7.24 -0.05 11.67
C LEU A 25 -7.52 1.27 10.94
N PRO A 26 -6.52 2.16 10.79
CA PRO A 26 -6.72 3.43 10.09
C PRO A 26 -7.23 3.14 8.67
N ASN A 27 -8.33 3.78 8.31
CA ASN A 27 -8.85 3.72 6.96
C ASN A 27 -7.80 4.31 6.03
N LEU A 28 -7.24 3.46 5.18
CA LEU A 28 -6.12 3.82 4.32
C LEU A 28 -6.51 4.84 3.26
N ASP A 29 -7.78 4.86 2.84
CA ASP A 29 -8.31 5.86 1.91
C ASP A 29 -8.38 7.22 2.57
N LYS A 30 -8.84 7.29 3.82
CA LYS A 30 -8.82 8.56 4.59
C LYS A 30 -7.39 9.07 4.79
N ALA A 31 -6.44 8.17 5.07
CA ALA A 31 -5.04 8.55 5.18
C ALA A 31 -4.46 9.03 3.84
N ALA A 32 -4.82 8.37 2.73
CA ALA A 32 -4.39 8.78 1.39
C ALA A 32 -5.02 10.10 0.93
N GLU A 33 -6.29 10.33 1.25
CA GLU A 33 -6.98 11.59 1.01
C GLU A 33 -6.38 12.74 1.82
N GLU A 34 -6.12 12.53 3.12
CA GLU A 34 -5.48 13.54 3.96
C GLU A 34 -4.06 13.85 3.48
N ALA A 35 -3.29 12.82 3.14
CA ALA A 35 -1.96 12.98 2.56
C ALA A 35 -1.98 13.73 1.23
N ALA A 36 -2.99 13.50 0.38
CA ALA A 36 -3.17 14.24 -0.85
C ALA A 36 -3.51 15.71 -0.58
N ARG A 37 -4.38 15.99 0.40
CA ARG A 37 -4.75 17.36 0.80
C ARG A 37 -3.57 18.13 1.40
N GLN A 38 -2.78 17.48 2.25
CA GLN A 38 -1.63 18.11 2.93
C GLN A 38 -0.32 18.03 2.13
N GLY A 39 -0.26 17.20 1.09
CA GLY A 39 0.98 16.88 0.38
C GLY A 39 2.01 16.09 1.22
N ASP A 40 1.58 15.51 2.36
CA ASP A 40 2.46 14.81 3.29
C ASP A 40 2.35 13.29 3.14
N LEU A 41 3.43 12.69 2.62
CA LEU A 41 3.54 11.24 2.44
C LEU A 41 3.56 10.48 3.78
N ASN A 42 4.04 11.11 4.87
CA ASN A 42 4.22 10.46 6.16
C ASN A 42 2.90 9.97 6.76
N ILE A 43 1.79 10.63 6.44
CA ILE A 43 0.45 10.25 6.89
C ILE A 43 0.10 8.84 6.37
N ILE A 44 0.33 8.56 5.09
CA ILE A 44 0.07 7.25 4.49
C ILE A 44 1.07 6.22 5.03
N LEU A 45 2.34 6.58 5.12
CA LEU A 45 3.38 5.68 5.63
C LEU A 45 3.10 5.27 7.09
N GLY A 46 2.65 6.20 7.92
CA GLY A 46 2.20 5.91 9.28
C GLY A 46 1.04 4.90 9.32
N ALA A 47 0.06 5.05 8.43
CA ALA A 47 -1.06 4.11 8.33
C ALA A 47 -0.62 2.73 7.82
N ILE A 48 0.31 2.66 6.85
CA ILE A 48 0.86 1.41 6.33
C ILE A 48 1.73 0.71 7.38
N ASN A 49 2.58 1.44 8.11
CA ASN A 49 3.51 0.86 9.09
C ASN A 49 2.80 0.24 10.30
N ARG A 50 1.59 0.70 10.63
CA ARG A 50 0.73 0.07 11.65
C ARG A 50 0.19 -1.29 11.23
N ARG A 51 0.30 -1.66 9.95
CA ARG A 51 -0.08 -2.98 9.45
C ARG A 51 1.10 -3.96 9.57
N GLY A 52 0.77 -5.24 9.74
CA GLY A 52 1.76 -6.30 9.84
C GLY A 52 2.63 -6.39 8.57
N ILE A 53 3.89 -6.78 8.73
CA ILE A 53 4.93 -6.74 7.67
C ILE A 53 4.44 -7.37 6.36
N TYR A 54 3.82 -8.56 6.43
CA TYR A 54 3.31 -9.30 5.28
C TYR A 54 2.15 -8.60 4.54
N SER A 55 1.41 -7.73 5.23
CA SER A 55 0.27 -7.00 4.65
C SER A 55 0.64 -5.62 4.10
N ARG A 56 1.87 -5.14 4.34
CA ARG A 56 2.31 -3.82 3.89
C ARG A 56 2.34 -3.68 2.37
N PRO A 57 2.82 -4.65 1.57
CA PRO A 57 2.79 -4.54 0.10
C PRO A 57 1.38 -4.35 -0.45
N ALA A 58 0.40 -5.08 0.08
CA ALA A 58 -1.01 -4.91 -0.29
C ALA A 58 -1.56 -3.54 0.12
N ALA A 59 -1.17 -3.02 1.29
CA ALA A 59 -1.54 -1.68 1.71
C ALA A 59 -0.92 -0.61 0.79
N TYR A 60 0.36 -0.73 0.43
CA TYR A 60 0.97 0.15 -0.58
C TYR A 60 0.21 0.09 -1.90
N HIS A 61 -0.07 -1.11 -2.42
CA HIS A 61 -0.82 -1.28 -3.66
C HIS A 61 -2.15 -0.51 -3.63
N HIS A 62 -2.91 -0.69 -2.55
CA HIS A 62 -4.18 -0.01 -2.35
C HIS A 62 -4.04 1.51 -2.32
N ALA A 63 -3.12 2.04 -1.51
CA ALA A 63 -2.91 3.48 -1.38
C ALA A 63 -2.39 4.10 -2.70
N ILE A 64 -1.48 3.44 -3.41
CA ILE A 64 -0.98 3.90 -4.71
C ILE A 64 -2.13 3.90 -5.72
N ARG A 65 -2.95 2.84 -5.78
CA ARG A 65 -4.13 2.77 -6.67
C ARG A 65 -5.12 3.88 -6.38
N TYR A 66 -5.41 4.16 -5.10
CA TYR A 66 -6.27 5.26 -4.69
C TYR A 66 -5.72 6.61 -5.17
N LEU A 67 -4.47 6.93 -4.87
CA LEU A 67 -3.83 8.18 -5.28
C LEU A 67 -3.78 8.30 -6.82
N TRP A 68 -3.48 7.21 -7.51
CA TRP A 68 -3.43 7.15 -8.96
C TRP A 68 -4.81 7.44 -9.57
N ASN A 69 -5.86 6.80 -9.09
CA ASN A 69 -7.22 6.99 -9.60
C ASN A 69 -7.77 8.39 -9.29
N ASN A 70 -7.31 9.04 -8.22
CA ASN A 70 -7.66 10.41 -7.84
C ASN A 70 -6.69 11.47 -8.42
N TYR A 71 -5.94 11.14 -9.47
CA TYR A 71 -5.02 12.04 -10.18
C TYR A 71 -3.88 12.63 -9.32
N GLN A 72 -3.59 12.06 -8.16
CA GLN A 72 -2.49 12.47 -7.28
C GLN A 72 -1.16 11.84 -7.73
N ARG A 73 -0.82 11.97 -9.02
CA ARG A 73 0.31 11.29 -9.68
C ARG A 73 1.66 11.50 -8.95
N PRO A 74 2.05 12.73 -8.55
CA PRO A 74 3.35 12.93 -7.90
C PRO A 74 3.45 12.22 -6.55
N LEU A 75 2.37 12.21 -5.76
CA LEU A 75 2.34 11.55 -4.46
C LEU A 75 2.31 10.03 -4.61
N ALA A 76 1.54 9.51 -5.58
CA ALA A 76 1.52 8.10 -5.93
C ALA A 76 2.92 7.60 -6.32
N SER A 77 3.64 8.34 -7.17
CA SER A 77 5.00 7.98 -7.56
C SER A 77 5.99 8.01 -6.40
N LYS A 78 5.90 9.01 -5.50
CA LYS A 78 6.75 9.04 -4.29
C LYS A 78 6.48 7.83 -3.39
N LEU A 79 5.20 7.46 -3.23
CA LEU A 79 4.81 6.29 -2.45
C LEU A 79 5.29 4.98 -3.09
N ALA A 80 5.21 4.84 -4.41
CA ALA A 80 5.75 3.70 -5.15
C ALA A 80 7.29 3.61 -5.02
N ARG A 81 8.00 4.74 -5.09
CA ARG A 81 9.46 4.79 -4.83
C ARG A 81 9.78 4.23 -3.44
N HIS A 82 9.05 4.70 -2.43
CA HIS A 82 9.23 4.25 -1.05
C HIS A 82 8.93 2.76 -0.89
N MET A 83 7.86 2.25 -1.50
CA MET A 83 7.55 0.81 -1.48
C MET A 83 8.69 0.00 -2.09
N ALA A 84 9.15 0.36 -3.28
CA ALA A 84 10.22 -0.37 -3.98
C ALA A 84 11.54 -0.36 -3.20
N SER A 85 11.91 0.74 -2.53
CA SER A 85 13.12 0.77 -1.70
C SER A 85 13.05 -0.10 -0.44
N ASN A 86 11.85 -0.35 0.09
CA ASN A 86 11.66 -1.14 1.31
C ASN A 86 11.21 -2.58 1.06
N HIS A 87 10.71 -2.87 -0.15
CA HIS A 87 10.14 -4.14 -0.56
C HIS A 87 10.54 -4.47 -2.01
N VAL A 88 11.86 -4.52 -2.26
CA VAL A 88 12.46 -4.67 -3.61
C VAL A 88 11.89 -5.87 -4.37
N GLU A 89 11.77 -7.00 -3.65
CA GLU A 89 11.27 -8.28 -4.17
C GLU A 89 9.76 -8.31 -4.44
N SER A 90 9.03 -7.23 -4.09
CA SER A 90 7.59 -7.19 -4.30
C SER A 90 7.29 -6.98 -5.78
N ALA A 91 6.66 -7.98 -6.41
CA ALA A 91 6.15 -7.87 -7.78
C ALA A 91 5.25 -6.63 -7.97
N ILE A 92 4.49 -6.25 -6.93
CA ILE A 92 3.63 -5.06 -6.95
C ILE A 92 4.46 -3.77 -7.10
N ALA A 93 5.67 -3.72 -6.52
CA ALA A 93 6.55 -2.57 -6.69
C ALA A 93 7.05 -2.46 -8.13
N GLN A 94 7.45 -3.57 -8.72
CA GLN A 94 7.91 -3.63 -10.11
C GLN A 94 6.80 -3.26 -11.10
N TYR A 95 5.58 -3.76 -10.86
CA TYR A 95 4.37 -3.35 -11.57
C TYR A 95 4.18 -1.83 -11.57
N TRP A 96 4.19 -1.19 -10.39
CA TRP A 96 3.93 0.25 -10.31
C TRP A 96 5.03 1.10 -10.94
N ILE A 97 6.31 0.69 -10.83
CA ILE A 97 7.40 1.39 -11.52
C ILE A 97 7.19 1.34 -13.04
N LYS A 98 6.92 0.16 -13.59
CA LYS A 98 6.65 -0.05 -15.01
C LYS A 98 5.45 0.79 -15.49
N GLU A 99 4.34 0.70 -14.77
CA GLU A 99 3.10 1.40 -15.11
C GLU A 99 3.30 2.93 -15.15
N MET A 100 3.98 3.48 -14.15
CA MET A 100 4.25 4.91 -14.08
C MET A 100 5.24 5.38 -15.16
N LEU A 101 6.25 4.57 -15.49
CA LEU A 101 7.17 4.87 -16.60
C LEU A 101 6.45 4.85 -17.96
N ALA A 102 5.47 3.97 -18.13
CA ALA A 102 4.70 3.85 -19.36
C ALA A 102 3.68 4.99 -19.53
N ILE A 103 2.88 5.27 -18.49
CA ILE A 103 1.76 6.22 -18.57
C ILE A 103 2.22 7.67 -18.32
N GLU A 104 3.08 7.90 -17.33
CA GLU A 104 3.47 9.24 -16.87
C GLU A 104 5.01 9.43 -16.86
N PRO A 105 5.70 9.27 -18.01
CA PRO A 105 7.17 9.23 -18.07
C PRO A 105 7.83 10.52 -17.54
N LYS A 106 7.17 11.67 -17.68
CA LYS A 106 7.69 12.95 -17.17
C LYS A 106 7.74 13.01 -15.65
N ILE A 107 6.72 12.49 -14.96
CA ILE A 107 6.68 12.44 -13.50
C ILE A 107 7.58 11.32 -13.01
N ALA A 108 7.48 10.14 -13.65
CA ALA A 108 8.27 8.98 -13.32
C ALA A 108 9.77 9.27 -13.40
N ARG A 109 10.29 9.96 -14.43
CA ARG A 109 11.72 10.29 -14.51
C ARG A 109 12.22 11.28 -13.45
N LYS A 110 11.34 12.10 -12.88
CA LYS A 110 11.69 12.99 -11.76
C LYS A 110 11.77 12.23 -10.45
N VAL A 111 10.91 11.22 -10.28
CA VAL A 111 10.79 10.46 -9.03
C VAL A 111 11.67 9.21 -9.05
N PHE A 112 11.87 8.56 -10.18
CA PHE A 112 12.70 7.38 -10.37
C PHE A 112 13.93 7.78 -11.16
N ASP A 113 14.91 8.34 -10.44
CA ASP A 113 16.19 8.69 -11.05
C ASP A 113 16.91 7.44 -11.58
N LYS A 114 17.91 7.66 -12.44
CA LYS A 114 18.65 6.56 -13.09
C LYS A 114 19.27 5.60 -12.07
N LYS A 115 19.79 6.13 -10.95
CA LYS A 115 20.41 5.32 -9.89
C LYS A 115 19.36 4.44 -9.22
N PHE A 116 18.19 5.01 -8.90
CA PHE A 116 17.07 4.29 -8.32
C PHE A 116 16.61 3.14 -9.21
N LEU A 117 16.41 3.39 -10.52
CA LEU A 117 16.00 2.34 -11.45
C LEU A 117 17.05 1.23 -11.55
N GLN A 118 18.33 1.57 -11.61
CA GLN A 118 19.40 0.57 -11.63
C GLN A 118 19.48 -0.29 -10.36
N THR A 119 19.08 0.26 -9.20
CA THR A 119 19.15 -0.45 -7.91
C THR A 119 17.89 -1.25 -7.62
N TYR A 120 16.70 -0.76 -7.99
CA TYR A 120 15.43 -1.29 -7.49
C TYR A 120 14.46 -1.75 -8.58
N TYR A 121 14.72 -1.44 -9.85
CA TYR A 121 13.81 -1.84 -10.93
C TYR A 121 14.32 -3.10 -11.64
N HIS A 122 13.51 -4.16 -11.53
CA HIS A 122 13.74 -5.48 -12.10
C HIS A 122 12.70 -5.71 -13.22
N PRO A 123 12.99 -5.28 -14.47
CA PRO A 123 12.03 -5.32 -15.57
C PRO A 123 11.51 -6.73 -15.86
N GLU A 124 12.31 -7.77 -15.62
CA GLU A 124 11.95 -9.17 -15.74
C GLU A 124 10.80 -9.57 -14.81
N VAL A 125 10.78 -9.07 -13.57
CA VAL A 125 9.69 -9.30 -12.61
C VAL A 125 8.45 -8.49 -13.00
N ALA A 126 8.64 -7.26 -13.50
CA ALA A 126 7.55 -6.41 -13.98
C ALA A 126 6.86 -6.96 -15.25
N ALA A 127 7.57 -7.75 -16.06
CA ALA A 127 7.02 -8.40 -17.25
C ALA A 127 6.09 -9.58 -16.91
N GLN A 128 6.34 -10.24 -15.78
CA GLN A 128 5.52 -11.36 -15.29
C GLN A 128 4.22 -10.90 -14.63
N CYS A 129 4.13 -9.62 -14.26
CA CYS A 129 2.90 -9.03 -13.75
C CYS A 129 1.91 -8.82 -14.91
N GLY A 130 0.90 -9.68 -15.01
CA GLY A 130 -0.26 -9.48 -15.89
C GLY A 130 -1.09 -8.24 -15.48
N PRO A 131 -2.13 -7.87 -16.26
CA PRO A 131 -3.05 -6.81 -15.85
C PRO A 131 -3.63 -7.19 -14.48
N ALA A 132 -3.35 -6.36 -13.47
CA ALA A 132 -3.81 -6.61 -12.10
C ALA A 132 -5.35 -6.59 -12.06
N GLY A 133 -5.95 -7.79 -12.04
CA GLY A 133 -7.37 -8.03 -11.78
C GLY A 133 -7.66 -8.04 -10.29
#